data_AF-T1B2M5-F1
#
_entry.id   AF-T1B2M5-F1
#
_cell.length_a   1.000
_cell.length_b   1.000
_cell.length_c   1.000
_cell.angle_alpha   90.00
_cell.angle_beta   90.00
_cell.angle_gamma   90.00
#
_symmetry.space_group_name_H-M   'P 1'
#
loop_
_entity.id
_entity.type
_entity.pdbx_description
1 polymer ?
#
loop_
_entity_poly.entity_id
_entity_poly.type
_entity_poly.pdbx_seq_one_letter_code
_entity_poly.pdbx_strand_id
1 'polypeptide(L)'
;MAVFGFAGAALKYADSNIGMLAAMSLFIVFFAFGVGGTGWIIQGEYFPTEYRGTLASLIAFIDWIANFAIVEIFPYMDSTIHIAGSLLVFGILSVVAVTIFYRIMPVTKGKSPEEINKMFDALAISHEYKETESLK
;
A
#
# COMPACT_ATOMS: atom_id res chain seq x y z
N MET A 1 2.32 -7.47 -6.99
CA MET A 1 3.47 -6.61 -6.64
C MET A 1 4.60 -7.40 -5.98
N ALA A 2 4.37 -8.05 -4.84
CA ALA A 2 5.38 -8.87 -4.17
C ALA A 2 6.00 -9.96 -5.07
N VAL A 3 5.17 -10.69 -5.83
CA VAL A 3 5.63 -11.73 -6.78
C VAL A 3 6.64 -11.22 -7.80
N PHE A 4 6.50 -9.97 -8.26
CA PHE A 4 7.42 -9.37 -9.24
C PHE A 4 8.71 -8.88 -8.61
N GLY A 5 8.68 -8.47 -7.32
CA GLY A 5 9.90 -8.22 -6.55
C GLY A 5 10.72 -9.49 -6.33
N PHE A 6 10.05 -10.59 -5.94
CA PHE A 6 10.69 -11.91 -5.79
C PHE A 6 11.21 -12.47 -7.13
N ALA A 7 10.42 -12.35 -8.21
CA ALA A 7 10.84 -12.76 -9.55
C ALA A 7 12.00 -11.90 -10.09
N GLY A 8 11.96 -10.58 -9.87
CA GLY A 8 13.04 -9.67 -10.24
C GLY A 8 14.35 -9.99 -9.53
N ALA A 9 14.30 -10.29 -8.22
CA ALA A 9 15.46 -10.74 -7.47
C ALA A 9 16.03 -12.06 -8.02
N ALA A 10 15.17 -13.07 -8.27
CA ALA A 10 15.59 -14.35 -8.84
C ALA A 10 16.20 -14.23 -10.24
N LEU A 11 15.64 -13.37 -11.10
CA LEU A 11 16.14 -13.13 -12.46
C LEU A 11 17.45 -12.35 -12.48
N LYS A 12 17.68 -11.49 -11.48
CA LYS A 12 18.98 -10.83 -11.30
C LYS A 12 20.07 -11.85 -10.93
N TYR A 13 19.76 -12.82 -10.08
CA TYR A 13 20.68 -13.93 -9.77
C TYR A 13 20.97 -14.84 -10.97
N ALA A 14 20.12 -14.83 -12.00
CA ALA A 14 20.30 -15.57 -13.24
C ALA A 14 20.94 -14.76 -14.39
N ASP A 15 21.48 -13.56 -14.11
CA ASP A 15 22.11 -12.63 -15.08
C ASP A 15 21.24 -12.22 -16.28
N SER A 16 19.91 -12.35 -16.17
CA SER A 16 18.99 -11.99 -17.25
C SER A 16 18.53 -10.53 -17.13
N ASN A 17 19.30 -9.61 -17.71
CA ASN A 17 18.95 -8.18 -17.73
C ASN A 17 17.60 -7.90 -18.41
N ILE A 18 17.27 -8.65 -19.47
CA ILE A 18 15.97 -8.55 -20.16
C ILE A 18 14.84 -9.07 -19.26
N GLY A 19 15.07 -10.18 -18.53
CA GLY A 19 14.10 -10.73 -17.59
C GLY A 19 13.79 -9.76 -16.45
N MET A 20 14.81 -9.09 -15.91
CA MET A 20 14.64 -8.06 -14.87
C MET A 20 13.83 -6.86 -15.40
N LEU A 21 14.14 -6.36 -16.60
CA LEU A 21 13.39 -5.25 -17.20
C LEU A 21 11.92 -5.62 -17.43
N ALA A 22 11.64 -6.83 -17.92
CA ALA A 22 10.29 -7.32 -18.11
C ALA A 22 9.54 -7.43 -16.77
N ALA A 23 10.18 -7.96 -15.73
CA ALA A 23 9.59 -8.08 -14.39
C ALA A 23 9.26 -6.70 -13.77
N MET A 24 10.17 -5.72 -13.90
CA MET A 24 9.93 -4.35 -13.44
C MET A 24 8.82 -3.65 -14.24
N SER A 25 8.78 -3.86 -15.56
CA SER A 25 7.72 -3.32 -16.42
C SER A 25 6.35 -3.88 -16.04
N LEU A 26 6.25 -5.20 -15.86
CA LEU A 26 5.03 -5.85 -15.37
C LEU A 26 4.64 -5.34 -13.98
N PHE A 27 5.60 -5.17 -13.08
CA PHE A 27 5.35 -4.57 -11.77
C PHE A 27 4.68 -3.20 -11.89
N ILE A 28 5.19 -2.31 -12.74
CA ILE A 28 4.61 -0.97 -12.96
C ILE A 28 3.19 -1.07 -13.53
N VAL A 29 2.93 -1.98 -14.46
CA VAL A 29 1.59 -2.19 -15.03
C VAL A 29 0.60 -2.61 -13.94
N PHE A 30 0.95 -3.61 -13.12
CA PHE A 30 0.08 -4.04 -12.01
C PHE A 30 -0.03 -2.98 -10.91
N PHE A 31 1.01 -2.17 -10.71
CA PHE A 31 0.95 -1.02 -9.82
C PHE A 31 -0.08 0.00 -10.30
N ALA A 32 -0.06 0.36 -11.57
CA ALA A 32 -1.00 1.33 -12.15
C ALA A 32 -2.46 0.85 -12.08
N PHE A 33 -2.73 -0.42 -12.38
CA PHE A 33 -4.09 -0.97 -12.26
C PHE A 33 -4.55 -1.20 -10.82
N GLY A 34 -3.61 -1.51 -9.93
CA GLY A 34 -3.86 -1.71 -8.51
C GLY A 34 -3.72 -0.41 -7.73
N VAL A 35 -2.84 -0.44 -6.74
CA VAL A 35 -2.65 0.62 -5.73
C VAL A 35 -2.45 2.01 -6.33
N GLY A 36 -1.69 2.12 -7.44
CA GLY A 36 -1.38 3.40 -8.08
C GLY A 36 -2.60 4.10 -8.71
N GLY A 37 -3.62 3.35 -9.11
CA GLY A 37 -4.88 3.90 -9.63
C GLY A 37 -5.98 3.91 -8.57
N THR A 38 -6.25 2.75 -7.99
CA THR A 38 -7.37 2.57 -7.06
C THR A 38 -7.15 3.25 -5.72
N GLY A 39 -5.90 3.38 -5.26
CA GLY A 39 -5.56 4.00 -3.98
C GLY A 39 -5.96 5.47 -3.89
N TRP A 40 -5.89 6.21 -4.99
CA TRP A 40 -6.33 7.61 -5.04
C TRP A 40 -7.85 7.75 -5.19
N ILE A 41 -8.48 6.83 -5.91
CA ILE A 41 -9.94 6.84 -6.13
C ILE A 41 -10.67 6.52 -4.82
N ILE A 42 -10.21 5.51 -4.10
CA ILE A 42 -10.90 5.00 -2.91
C ILE A 42 -10.92 6.02 -1.75
N GLN A 43 -9.99 6.98 -1.74
CA GLN A 43 -10.03 8.13 -0.82
C GLN A 43 -11.31 8.96 -0.97
N GLY A 44 -11.84 9.06 -2.19
CA GLY A 44 -13.11 9.72 -2.46
C GLY A 44 -14.32 8.96 -1.90
N GLU A 45 -14.21 7.64 -1.74
CA GLU A 45 -15.24 6.77 -1.18
C GLU A 45 -15.17 6.69 0.35
N TYR A 46 -13.94 6.66 0.89
CA TYR A 46 -13.70 6.49 2.33
C TYR A 46 -13.81 7.77 3.14
N PHE A 47 -13.48 8.93 2.58
CA PHE A 47 -13.49 10.17 3.35
C PHE A 47 -14.86 10.83 3.36
N PRO A 48 -15.36 11.22 4.54
CA PRO A 48 -16.55 12.03 4.68
C PRO A 48 -16.45 13.28 3.81
N THR A 49 -17.52 13.63 3.10
CA THR A 49 -17.55 14.74 2.14
C THR A 49 -17.08 16.06 2.77
N GLU A 50 -17.41 16.30 4.04
CA GLU A 50 -17.06 17.53 4.79
C GLU A 50 -15.55 17.70 4.98
N TYR A 51 -14.80 16.63 5.24
CA TYR A 51 -13.37 16.68 5.57
C TYR A 51 -12.46 16.10 4.47
N ARG A 52 -13.04 15.66 3.34
CA ARG A 52 -12.33 14.95 2.27
C ARG A 52 -11.08 15.67 1.79
N GLY A 53 -11.18 16.98 1.55
CA GLY A 53 -10.03 17.77 1.05
C GLY A 53 -8.86 17.79 2.02
N THR A 54 -9.14 17.97 3.31
CA THR A 54 -8.11 18.00 4.37
C THR A 54 -7.49 16.62 4.57
N LEU A 55 -8.29 15.56 4.62
CA LEU A 55 -7.79 14.19 4.77
C LEU A 55 -6.96 13.74 3.56
N ALA A 56 -7.44 14.05 2.35
CA ALA A 56 -6.73 13.72 1.11
C ALA A 56 -5.38 14.45 1.00
N SER A 57 -5.32 15.75 1.35
CA SER A 57 -4.06 16.51 1.31
C SER A 57 -3.06 16.03 2.36
N LEU A 58 -3.50 15.68 3.57
CA LEU A 58 -2.64 15.10 4.60
C LEU A 58 -2.06 13.76 4.16
N ILE A 59 -2.88 12.87 3.59
CA ILE A 59 -2.43 11.57 3.11
C ILE A 59 -1.48 11.72 1.92
N ALA A 60 -1.78 12.62 0.99
CA ALA A 60 -0.86 12.94 -0.10
C ALA A 60 0.48 13.46 0.43
N PHE A 61 0.48 14.33 1.44
CA PHE A 61 1.71 14.83 2.05
C PHE A 61 2.55 13.70 2.68
N ILE A 62 1.90 12.78 3.40
CA ILE A 62 2.56 11.60 3.97
C ILE A 62 3.14 10.71 2.87
N ASP A 63 2.38 10.48 1.79
CA ASP A 63 2.81 9.69 0.62
C ASP A 63 4.05 10.32 -0.04
N TRP A 64 4.06 11.63 -0.26
CA TRP A 64 5.20 12.33 -0.85
C TRP A 64 6.44 12.30 0.05
N ILE A 65 6.29 12.41 1.38
CA ILE A 65 7.41 12.25 2.32
C ILE A 65 7.96 10.82 2.25
N ALA A 66 7.10 9.81 2.23
CA ALA A 66 7.53 8.42 2.12
C ALA A 66 8.25 8.17 0.79
N ASN A 67 7.74 8.74 -0.31
CA ASN A 67 8.38 8.67 -1.63
C ASN A 67 9.78 9.30 -1.60
N PHE A 68 9.90 10.52 -1.05
CA PHE A 68 11.18 11.20 -0.89
C PHE A 68 12.17 10.36 -0.07
N ALA A 69 11.73 9.81 1.06
CA ALA A 69 12.57 8.95 1.89
C ALA A 69 13.04 7.70 1.12
N ILE A 70 12.18 7.06 0.33
CA ILE A 70 12.57 5.91 -0.49
C ILE A 70 13.62 6.30 -1.52
N VAL A 71 13.47 7.44 -2.21
CA VAL A 71 14.44 7.92 -3.22
C VAL A 71 15.82 8.14 -2.60
N GLU A 72 15.90 8.70 -1.38
CA GLU A 72 17.16 8.95 -0.69
C GLU A 72 17.78 7.67 -0.08
N ILE A 73 16.95 6.77 0.45
CA ILE A 73 17.42 5.54 1.13
C ILE A 73 17.82 4.47 0.11
N PHE A 74 17.17 4.41 -1.05
CA PHE A 74 17.36 3.34 -2.02
C PHE A 74 18.81 3.19 -2.53
N PRO A 75 19.55 4.27 -2.88
CA PRO A 75 20.97 4.15 -3.26
C PRO A 75 21.82 3.52 -2.17
N TYR A 76 21.57 3.88 -0.90
CA TYR A 76 22.25 3.26 0.24
C TYR A 76 21.92 1.76 0.36
N MET A 77 20.64 1.40 0.21
CA MET A 77 20.23 -0.01 0.18
C MET A 77 20.89 -0.79 -0.97
N ASP A 78 20.91 -0.24 -2.19
CA ASP A 78 21.56 -0.90 -3.33
C ASP A 78 23.07 -1.08 -3.10
N SER A 79 23.74 -0.11 -2.49
CA SER A 79 25.16 -0.24 -2.15
C SER A 79 25.45 -1.29 -1.06
N THR A 80 24.50 -1.55 -0.16
CA THR A 80 24.70 -2.40 1.03
C THR A 80 24.18 -3.82 0.84
N ILE A 81 22.98 -3.97 0.29
CA ILE A 81 22.27 -5.25 0.14
C ILE A 81 21.98 -5.60 -1.33
N HIS A 82 22.48 -4.78 -2.27
CA HIS A 82 22.26 -4.91 -3.71
C HIS A 82 20.78 -4.80 -4.12
N ILE A 83 20.56 -4.63 -5.42
CA ILE A 83 19.23 -4.52 -6.01
C ILE A 83 18.33 -5.70 -5.64
N ALA A 84 18.88 -6.92 -5.58
CA ALA A 84 18.13 -8.11 -5.22
C ALA A 84 17.63 -8.06 -3.77
N GLY A 85 18.47 -7.66 -2.81
CA GLY A 85 18.07 -7.49 -1.42
C GLY A 85 17.04 -6.37 -1.26
N SER A 86 17.22 -5.26 -1.97
CA SER A 86 16.28 -4.13 -1.94
C SER A 86 14.88 -4.52 -2.45
N LEU A 87 14.82 -5.28 -3.54
CA LEU A 87 13.57 -5.81 -4.09
C LEU A 87 12.88 -6.80 -3.14
N LEU A 88 13.64 -7.61 -2.40
CA LEU A 88 13.08 -8.51 -1.38
C LEU A 88 12.46 -7.72 -0.23
N VAL A 89 13.13 -6.68 0.27
CA VAL A 89 12.61 -5.81 1.33
C VAL A 89 11.30 -5.17 0.90
N PHE A 90 11.25 -4.54 -0.28
CA PHE A 90 10.01 -3.95 -0.79
C PHE A 90 8.93 -5.00 -1.07
N GLY A 91 9.31 -6.20 -1.51
CA GLY A 91 8.41 -7.33 -1.68
C GLY A 91 7.73 -7.73 -0.37
N ILE A 92 8.49 -7.88 0.71
CA ILE A 92 7.98 -8.21 2.06
C ILE A 92 7.08 -7.09 2.58
N LEU A 93 7.53 -5.83 2.51
CA LEU A 93 6.73 -4.67 2.93
C LEU A 93 5.40 -4.59 2.18
N SER A 94 5.41 -4.90 0.88
CA SER A 94 4.19 -4.96 0.08
C SER A 94 3.21 -6.03 0.56
N VAL A 95 3.69 -7.23 0.93
CA VAL A 95 2.83 -8.30 1.48
C VAL A 95 2.23 -7.88 2.81
N VAL A 96 3.04 -7.29 3.69
CA VAL A 96 2.58 -6.78 4.99
C VAL A 96 1.51 -5.70 4.79
N ALA A 97 1.76 -4.72 3.92
CA ALA A 97 0.82 -3.65 3.61
C ALA A 97 -0.52 -4.19 3.08
N VAL A 98 -0.48 -5.11 2.10
CA VAL A 98 -1.69 -5.75 1.56
C VAL A 98 -2.44 -6.53 2.64
N THR A 99 -1.73 -7.24 3.51
CA THR A 99 -2.33 -8.02 4.59
C THR A 99 -3.04 -7.13 5.62
N ILE A 100 -2.41 -6.01 5.99
CA ILE A 100 -2.99 -5.02 6.89
C ILE A 100 -4.22 -4.39 6.24
N PHE A 101 -4.08 -3.90 5.01
CA PHE A 101 -5.18 -3.27 4.27
C PHE A 101 -6.38 -4.21 4.14
N TYR A 102 -6.16 -5.48 3.77
CA TYR A 102 -7.23 -6.47 3.63
C TYR A 102 -7.98 -6.74 4.95
N ARG A 103 -7.31 -6.65 6.11
CA ARG A 103 -7.95 -6.88 7.41
C ARG A 103 -8.68 -5.67 7.95
N ILE A 104 -8.16 -4.46 7.72
CA ILE A 104 -8.68 -3.23 8.32
C ILE A 104 -9.77 -2.62 7.43
N MET A 105 -9.61 -2.67 6.11
CA MET A 105 -10.44 -1.89 5.21
C MET A 105 -11.71 -2.65 4.81
N PRO A 106 -12.90 -2.05 5.03
CA PRO A 106 -14.15 -2.64 4.57
C PRO A 106 -14.26 -2.57 3.04
N VAL A 107 -14.94 -3.57 2.46
CA VAL A 107 -15.27 -3.60 1.03
C VAL A 107 -16.29 -2.50 0.72
N THR A 108 -15.93 -1.55 -0.14
CA THR A 108 -16.78 -0.41 -0.54
C THR A 108 -17.63 -0.66 -1.78
N LYS A 109 -17.31 -1.70 -2.56
CA LYS A 109 -17.90 -1.93 -3.88
C LYS A 109 -19.44 -2.03 -3.79
N GLY A 110 -20.12 -1.16 -4.52
CA GLY A 110 -21.59 -1.15 -4.63
C GLY A 110 -22.32 -0.51 -3.45
N LYS A 111 -21.61 0.22 -2.59
CA LYS A 111 -22.18 0.96 -1.44
C LYS A 111 -22.18 2.46 -1.69
N SER A 112 -23.15 3.16 -1.11
CA SER A 112 -23.13 4.62 -1.09
C SER A 112 -22.06 5.16 -0.11
N PRO A 113 -21.55 6.38 -0.31
CA PRO A 113 -20.63 7.01 0.64
C PRO A 113 -21.17 7.08 2.08
N GLU A 114 -22.47 7.25 2.26
CA GLU A 114 -23.11 7.26 3.58
C GLU A 114 -23.14 5.88 4.24
N GLU A 115 -23.36 4.82 3.45
CA GLU A 115 -23.24 3.44 3.96
C GLU A 115 -21.80 3.12 4.37
N ILE A 116 -20.81 3.61 3.62
CA ILE A 116 -19.39 3.43 3.92
C ILE A 116 -19.02 4.14 5.22
N ASN A 117 -19.43 5.40 5.41
CA ASN A 117 -19.19 6.13 6.66
C ASN A 117 -19.79 5.39 7.88
N LYS A 118 -21.04 4.90 7.77
CA LYS A 118 -21.67 4.11 8.84
C LYS A 118 -20.91 2.82 9.17
N MET A 119 -20.25 2.20 8.19
CA MET A 119 -19.41 1.03 8.44
C MET A 119 -18.18 1.37 9.29
N PHE A 120 -17.56 2.53 9.06
CA PHE A 120 -16.45 3.00 9.89
C PHE A 120 -16.90 3.37 11.31
N ASP A 121 -18.06 4.02 11.46
CA ASP A 121 -18.63 4.32 12.78
C ASP A 121 -18.91 3.04 13.59
N ALA A 122 -19.52 2.03 12.94
CA ALA A 122 -19.78 0.75 13.57
C ALA A 122 -18.50 -0.01 13.96
N LEU A 123 -17.45 0.08 13.15
CA LEU A 123 -16.13 -0.47 13.46
C LEU A 123 -15.50 0.22 14.67
N ALA A 124 -15.56 1.56 14.75
CA ALA A 124 -15.05 2.33 15.89
C ALA A 124 -15.72 1.92 17.20
N ILE A 125 -17.06 1.82 17.20
CA ILE A 125 -17.84 1.37 18.36
C ILE A 125 -17.47 -0.06 18.79
N SER A 126 -17.24 -0.97 17.83
CA SER A 126 -16.86 -2.35 18.13
C SER A 126 -15.46 -2.48 18.75
N HIS A 127 -14.54 -1.59 18.37
CA HIS A 127 -13.20 -1.52 18.94
C HIS A 127 -13.24 -0.99 20.37
N GLU A 128 -14.01 0.08 20.61
CA GLU A 128 -14.19 0.68 21.95
C GLU A 128 -14.90 -0.27 22.93
N TYR A 129 -15.87 -1.06 22.45
CA TYR A 129 -16.52 -2.11 23.24
C TYR A 129 -15.54 -3.22 23.66
N LYS A 130 -14.70 -3.71 22.75
CA LYS A 130 -13.68 -4.74 23.08
C LYS A 130 -12.63 -4.24 24.06
N GLU A 131 -12.22 -2.99 23.93
CA GLU A 131 -11.25 -2.37 24.83
C GLU A 131 -11.85 -2.23 26.25
N THR A 132 -13.08 -1.75 26.36
CA THR A 132 -13.79 -1.64 27.66
C THR A 132 -14.13 -2.99 28.30
N GLU A 133 -14.33 -4.06 27.53
CA GLU A 133 -14.48 -5.42 28.03
C GLU A 133 -13.14 -6.02 28.51
N SER A 134 -12.02 -5.72 27.83
CA SER A 134 -10.69 -6.19 28.23
C SER A 134 -10.14 -5.54 29.51
N LEU A 135 -10.72 -4.42 29.92
CA LEU A 135 -10.37 -3.67 31.12
C LEU A 135 -11.20 -4.07 32.36
N LYS A 136 -12.15 -5.01 32.23
CA LYS A 136 -12.96 -5.57 33.33
C LYS A 136 -12.46 -6.95 33.74
#